data_AF-A0A543CG07-F1
#
_entry.id   AF-A0A543CG07-F1
#
_cell.length_a   1.000
_cell.length_b   1.000
_cell.length_c   1.000
_cell.angle_alpha   90.00
_cell.angle_beta   90.00
_cell.angle_gamma   90.00
#
_symmetry.space_group_name_H-M   'P 1'
#
loop_
_entity.id
_entity.type
_entity.pdbx_description
1 polymer ?
#
loop_
_entity_poly.entity_id
_entity_poly.type
_entity_poly.pdbx_seq_one_letter_code
_entity_poly.pdbx_strand_id
1 'polypeptide(L)'
;MSGESNVSVNLADGEKPQVNVSLYPDGAARFEAKVLSSGVPLLKIEHGSAEVRVWPHVPTQITGNDVATARRLVASATAYLAEVERIHAERAATAA
;
A
#
# COMPACT_ATOMS: atom_id res chain seq x y z
N MET A 1 11.15 -15.31 9.18
CA MET A 1 11.37 -14.47 7.98
C MET A 1 11.33 -13.03 8.43
N SER A 2 12.37 -12.25 8.16
CA SER A 2 12.36 -10.80 8.41
C SER A 2 11.68 -10.13 7.22
N GLY A 3 10.64 -9.35 7.46
CA GLY A 3 10.05 -8.52 6.42
C GLY A 3 11.00 -7.41 5.98
N GLU A 4 10.88 -6.95 4.74
CA GLU A 4 11.66 -5.85 4.18
C GLU A 4 10.73 -4.69 3.78
N SER A 5 11.20 -3.46 3.94
CA SER A 5 10.54 -2.26 3.41
C SER A 5 11.49 -1.57 2.44
N ASN A 6 11.01 -1.30 1.23
CA ASN A 6 11.76 -0.59 0.19
C ASN A 6 11.03 0.70 -0.18
N VAL A 7 11.76 1.81 -0.16
CA VAL A 7 11.32 3.07 -0.76
C VAL A 7 12.27 3.40 -1.89
N SER A 8 11.73 3.57 -3.09
CA SER A 8 12.50 3.98 -4.26
C SER A 8 11.96 5.30 -4.79
N VAL A 9 12.88 6.19 -5.14
CA VAL A 9 12.61 7.47 -5.79
C VAL A 9 13.28 7.42 -7.14
N ASN A 10 12.50 7.51 -8.21
CA ASN A 10 13.02 7.53 -9.58
C ASN A 10 13.00 8.97 -10.10
N LEU A 11 14.18 9.44 -10.51
CA LEU A 11 14.42 10.75 -11.10
C LEU A 11 15.11 10.51 -12.44
N ALA A 12 14.40 10.73 -13.54
CA ALA A 12 14.92 10.62 -14.89
C ALA A 12 14.65 11.91 -15.67
N ASP A 13 15.60 12.31 -16.51
CA ASP A 13 15.47 13.52 -17.34
C ASP A 13 14.26 13.41 -18.28
N GLY A 14 13.37 14.40 -18.21
CA GLY A 14 12.15 14.44 -19.01
C GLY A 14 10.98 13.62 -18.43
N GLU A 15 11.18 12.89 -17.34
CA GLU A 15 10.11 12.17 -16.64
C GLU A 15 9.68 12.90 -15.35
N LYS A 16 8.41 12.73 -14.96
CA LYS A 16 7.95 13.18 -13.66
C LYS A 16 8.58 12.31 -12.57
N PRO A 17 9.11 12.89 -11.47
CA PRO A 17 9.57 12.13 -10.32
C PRO A 17 8.53 11.12 -9.83
N GLN A 18 8.97 9.89 -9.57
CA GLN A 18 8.10 8.83 -9.08
C GLN A 18 8.61 8.32 -7.73
N VAL A 19 7.68 8.16 -6.79
CA VAL A 19 7.94 7.47 -5.51
C VAL A 19 7.20 6.14 -5.54
N ASN A 20 7.93 5.08 -5.22
CA ASN A 20 7.39 3.74 -5.01
C ASN A 20 7.71 3.32 -3.57
N VAL A 21 6.69 2.86 -2.86
CA VAL A 21 6.83 2.20 -1.57
C VAL A 21 6.42 0.75 -1.73
N SER A 22 7.32 -0.17 -1.40
CA SER A 22 7.05 -1.60 -1.36
C SER A 22 7.31 -2.16 0.05
N LEU A 23 6.40 -3.01 0.53
CA LEU A 23 6.54 -3.77 1.78
C LEU A 23 6.49 -5.26 1.44
N TYR A 24 7.41 -6.03 2.01
CA TYR A 24 7.51 -7.48 1.88
C TYR A 24 7.37 -8.10 3.26
N PRO A 25 6.15 -8.39 3.74
CA PRO A 25 5.95 -8.98 5.06
C PRO A 25 6.62 -10.35 5.22
N ASP A 26 6.66 -11.12 4.12
CA ASP A 26 7.34 -12.40 4.02
C ASP A 26 7.80 -12.65 2.56
N GLY A 27 8.28 -13.86 2.26
CA GLY A 27 8.78 -14.22 0.93
C GLY A 27 7.69 -14.42 -0.15
N ALA A 28 6.42 -14.47 0.23
CA ALA A 28 5.29 -14.67 -0.67
C ALA A 28 4.40 -13.41 -0.81
N ALA A 29 4.50 -12.46 0.13
CA ALA A 29 3.68 -11.28 0.22
C ALA A 29 4.39 -10.02 -0.29
N ARG A 30 3.69 -9.21 -1.07
CA ARG A 30 4.17 -7.88 -1.50
C ARG A 30 3.03 -6.87 -1.51
N PHE A 31 3.27 -5.72 -0.90
CA PHE A 31 2.39 -4.56 -0.97
C PHE A 31 3.16 -3.45 -1.66
N GLU A 32 2.62 -2.88 -2.72
CA GLU A 32 3.28 -1.85 -3.51
C GLU A 32 2.32 -0.69 -3.77
N ALA A 33 2.75 0.53 -3.44
CA ALA A 33 2.09 1.76 -3.83
C ALA A 33 3.06 2.54 -4.73
N LYS A 34 2.65 2.81 -5.97
CA LYS A 34 3.47 3.54 -6.95
C LYS A 34 2.63 4.37 -7.89
N VAL A 35 3.27 5.31 -8.55
CA VAL A 35 2.73 6.01 -9.72
C VAL A 35 3.35 5.38 -10.97
N LEU A 36 2.53 4.91 -11.91
CA LEU A 36 2.99 4.37 -13.18
C LEU A 36 3.59 5.48 -14.04
N SER A 37 4.37 5.13 -15.07
CA SER A 37 4.91 6.11 -16.04
C SER A 37 3.82 6.91 -16.76
N SER A 38 2.60 6.38 -16.84
CA SER A 38 1.40 7.09 -17.32
C SER A 38 0.87 8.15 -16.35
N GLY A 39 1.44 8.29 -15.15
CA GLY A 39 0.96 9.19 -14.09
C GLY A 39 -0.15 8.61 -13.23
N VAL A 40 -0.48 7.33 -13.41
CA VAL A 40 -1.62 6.67 -12.78
C VAL A 40 -1.21 6.06 -11.44
N PRO A 41 -1.87 6.40 -10.32
CA PRO A 41 -1.59 5.76 -9.05
C PRO A 41 -2.09 4.31 -9.06
N LEU A 42 -1.26 3.40 -8.54
CA LEU A 42 -1.54 1.98 -8.40
C LEU A 42 -1.23 1.55 -6.97
N LEU A 43 -2.21 0.92 -6.33
CA LEU A 43 -1.99 0.07 -5.16
C LEU A 43 -2.08 -1.39 -5.59
N LYS A 44 -1.08 -2.18 -5.22
CA LYS A 44 -0.96 -3.59 -5.54
C LYS A 44 -0.69 -4.39 -4.26
N ILE A 45 -1.43 -5.48 -4.07
CA ILE A 45 -1.27 -6.41 -2.96
C ILE A 45 -1.20 -7.81 -3.54
N GLU A 46 -0.10 -8.50 -3.27
CA GLU A 46 0.18 -9.84 -3.77
C GLU A 46 0.42 -10.79 -2.59
N HIS A 47 -0.08 -12.01 -2.70
CA HIS A 47 0.26 -13.11 -1.81
C HIS A 47 0.20 -14.44 -2.57
N GLY A 48 1.36 -15.02 -2.87
CA GLY A 48 1.45 -16.22 -3.71
C GLY A 48 0.89 -15.95 -5.12
N SER A 49 -0.17 -16.67 -5.51
CA SER A 49 -0.86 -16.45 -6.79
C SER A 49 -2.02 -15.44 -6.73
N ALA A 50 -2.38 -14.99 -5.53
CA ALA A 50 -3.45 -14.00 -5.36
C ALA A 50 -2.91 -12.59 -5.55
N GLU A 51 -3.63 -11.79 -6.34
CA GLU A 51 -3.27 -10.40 -6.61
C GLU A 51 -4.52 -9.53 -6.57
N VAL A 52 -4.42 -8.42 -5.83
CA VAL A 52 -5.39 -7.34 -5.83
C VAL A 52 -4.71 -6.09 -6.34
N ARG A 53 -5.34 -5.43 -7.31
CA ARG A 53 -4.87 -4.16 -7.84
C ARG A 53 -6.01 -3.13 -7.76
N VAL A 54 -5.67 -1.95 -7.30
CA VAL A 54 -6.59 -0.82 -7.19
C VAL A 54 -5.99 0.36 -7.96
N TRP A 55 -6.74 0.86 -8.93
CA TRP A 55 -6.39 2.01 -9.76
C TRP A 55 -7.66 2.74 -10.22
N PRO A 56 -7.56 4.03 -10.64
CA PRO A 56 -8.70 4.78 -11.16
C PRO A 56 -9.28 4.16 -12.44
N HIS A 57 -10.60 4.01 -12.53
CA HIS A 57 -11.25 3.34 -13.68
C HIS A 57 -10.85 3.96 -15.04
N VAL A 58 -10.76 5.29 -15.08
CA VAL A 58 -10.26 6.05 -16.23
C VAL A 58 -8.90 6.64 -15.85
N PRO A 59 -7.77 6.08 -16.32
CA PRO A 59 -6.45 6.45 -15.81
C PRO A 59 -6.05 7.90 -16.09
N THR A 60 -6.60 8.51 -17.14
CA THR A 60 -6.36 9.91 -17.51
C THR A 60 -7.19 10.91 -16.71
N GLN A 61 -8.14 10.44 -15.89
CA GLN A 61 -9.08 11.29 -15.17
C GLN A 61 -9.25 10.81 -13.73
N ILE A 62 -8.44 11.35 -12.82
CA ILE A 62 -8.67 11.18 -11.38
C ILE A 62 -9.84 12.06 -10.96
N THR A 63 -10.86 11.42 -10.38
CA THR A 63 -12.09 12.06 -9.93
C THR A 63 -12.14 12.18 -8.41
N GLY A 64 -13.11 12.96 -7.92
CA GLY A 64 -13.41 13.01 -6.48
C GLY A 64 -13.80 11.64 -5.89
N ASN A 65 -14.37 10.74 -6.70
CA ASN A 65 -14.70 9.39 -6.26
C ASN A 65 -13.45 8.52 -6.04
N ASP A 66 -12.43 8.68 -6.87
CA ASP A 66 -11.14 7.98 -6.70
C ASP A 66 -10.48 8.43 -5.39
N VAL A 67 -10.48 9.74 -5.13
CA VAL A 67 -9.97 10.31 -3.87
C VAL A 67 -10.78 9.81 -2.67
N ALA A 68 -12.11 9.78 -2.77
CA ALA A 68 -12.97 9.27 -1.70
C ALA A 68 -12.72 7.79 -1.42
N THR A 69 -12.51 6.98 -2.47
CA THR A 69 -12.18 5.56 -2.35
C THR A 69 -10.82 5.36 -1.67
N ALA A 70 -9.80 6.09 -2.11
CA ALA A 70 -8.46 6.04 -1.50
C ALA A 70 -8.52 6.42 0.00
N ARG A 71 -9.28 7.46 0.36
CA ARG A 71 -9.48 7.84 1.77
C ARG A 71 -10.15 6.74 2.59
N ARG A 72 -11.15 6.05 2.04
CA ARG A 72 -11.80 4.92 2.73
C ARG A 72 -10.82 3.77 2.95
N LEU A 73 -9.98 3.45 1.97
CA LEU A 73 -8.93 2.43 2.13
C LEU A 73 -7.96 2.78 3.26
N VAL A 74 -7.50 4.04 3.32
CA VAL A 74 -6.64 4.50 4.42
C VAL A 74 -7.36 4.39 5.76
N ALA A 75 -8.62 4.82 5.85
CA ALA A 75 -9.39 4.71 7.09
C ALA A 75 -9.54 3.25 7.55
N SER A 76 -9.78 2.31 6.63
CA SER A 76 -9.83 0.88 6.96
C SER A 76 -8.48 0.34 7.43
N ALA A 77 -7.37 0.76 6.82
CA ALA A 77 -6.03 0.36 7.25
C ALA A 77 -5.68 0.91 8.64
N THR A 78 -6.04 2.16 8.94
CA THR A 78 -5.88 2.74 10.28
C THR A 78 -6.71 2.01 11.33
N ALA A 79 -7.96 1.64 11.01
CA ALA A 79 -8.80 0.86 11.92
C ALA A 79 -8.20 -0.54 12.18
N TYR A 80 -7.65 -1.18 11.15
CA TYR A 80 -6.92 -2.44 11.30
C TYR A 80 -5.69 -2.30 12.21
N LEU A 81 -4.89 -1.23 12.04
CA LEU A 81 -3.73 -0.96 12.90
C LEU A 81 -4.14 -0.87 14.37
N ALA A 82 -5.16 -0.05 14.68
CA ALA A 82 -5.65 0.12 16.04
C ALA A 82 -6.06 -1.22 16.69
N GLU A 83 -6.66 -2.12 15.90
CA GLU A 83 -7.05 -3.45 16.38
C GLU A 83 -5.83 -4.36 16.62
N VAL A 84 -4.83 -4.31 15.74
CA VAL A 84 -3.55 -5.02 15.95
C VAL A 84 -2.87 -4.55 17.24
N GLU A 85 -2.83 -3.24 17.47
CA GLU A 85 -2.26 -2.64 18.69
C GLU A 85 -3.02 -3.10 19.95
N ARG A 86 -4.37 -3.08 19.90
CA ARG A 86 -5.22 -3.57 21.00
C ARG A 86 -4.92 -5.03 21.33
N ILE A 87 -4.93 -5.90 20.32
CA ILE A 87 -4.65 -7.35 20.50
C ILE A 87 -3.22 -7.57 21.04
N HIS A 88 -2.25 -6.80 20.56
CA HIS A 88 -0.87 -6.90 21.04
C HIS A 88 -0.77 -6.53 22.53
N ALA A 89 -1.41 -5.43 22.95
CA ALA A 89 -1.44 -4.99 24.34
C ALA A 89 -2.10 -6.04 25.27
N GLU A 90 -3.21 -6.64 24.86
CA GLU A 90 -3.88 -7.69 25.62
C GLU A 90 -3.01 -8.93 25.83
N ARG A 91 -2.28 -9.35 24.78
CA ARG A 91 -1.37 -10.50 24.87
C ARG A 91 -0.17 -10.20 25.77
N ALA A 92 0.38 -9.00 25.70
CA ALA A 92 1.48 -8.58 26.57
C ALA A 92 1.06 -8.57 28.05
N ALA A 93 -0.16 -8.11 28.35
CA ALA A 93 -0.69 -8.09 29.72
C ALA A 93 -0.98 -9.49 30.29
N THR A 94 -1.30 -10.47 29.43
CA THR A 94 -1.60 -11.86 29.84
C THR A 94 -0.34 -12.70 30.01
N ALA A 95 0.79 -12.28 29.41
CA ALA A 95 2.07 -12.99 29.47
C ALA A 95 2.95 -12.57 30.67
N ALA A 96 2.51 -11.58 31.46
CA ALA A 96 3.16 -11.08 32.67
C ALA A 96 2.50 -11.64 33.93
#